data_AF-A0A6I1EK51-F1
#
_entry.id   AF-A0A6I1EK51-F1
#
_cell.length_a   1.000
_cell.length_b   1.000
_cell.length_c   1.000
_cell.angle_alpha   90.00
_cell.angle_beta   90.00
_cell.angle_gamma   90.00
#
_symmetry.space_group_name_H-M   'P 1'
#
loop_
_entity.id
_entity.type
_entity.pdbx_description
1 polymer ?
#
loop_
_entity_poly.entity_id
_entity_poly.type
_entity_poly.pdbx_seq_one_letter_code
_entity_poly.pdbx_strand_id
1 'polypeptide(L)'
;MQSDRTPATSALEREQICSVLRYAKEVHQCINKRSFNIDARSSDCECLYLDSIDDSLEGIDIGGPEDDFILKVTAPVIPAFPEPAPILIDWLVGETQNEDWTPDDSLRERMHLPISRCTPRDLWKASERLGLPADLHGTYALVSFEDDLVRVDEFRTWSRNKKTTLPNELLRWVDTESRQPVEQRYLPVDELNSAERKAFEKRFVELSKASAAKRQKHSTDSQPLLLPGKTPEILFSDDPARQLALTKWLAERQEWLKQTHDANIVMDLYLKLYELRTRLSDSNLRDEIVLGNYILQTAATLEADIKYPLLCRTLVFELGANAKSIELKADLAAQSRVQNEVFTALPTKFSINFNAVQDVVKDPQINEAGLEFATTDHFQASFEALANRLAPKSAWSEDKNHLPFNQGMQVAIYPRPVLLYRKRLLGVGQAISNIIDAIHDQVIDPPAALKSLVCPSSLDESLSSKPLPDLNERIARAAGESQQILLTEAANEDQLRIAQMLSEGKNVIVLGPPGTGKTHTIANLMGDLPVNVK
;
A
#
# COMPACT_ATOMS: atom_id res chain seq x y z
N MET A 1 58.20 32.82 26.17
CA MET A 1 56.72 32.89 26.13
C MET A 1 56.31 34.10 25.31
N GLN A 2 56.35 33.98 23.99
CA GLN A 2 55.67 34.92 23.08
C GLN A 2 54.37 34.23 22.69
N SER A 3 53.24 34.78 23.10
CA SER A 3 51.94 34.34 22.59
C SER A 3 51.85 34.82 21.15
N ASP A 4 51.93 33.91 20.17
CA ASP A 4 51.52 34.17 18.80
C ASP A 4 50.02 34.46 18.81
N ARG A 5 49.65 35.73 19.01
CA ARG A 5 48.30 36.20 18.75
C ARG A 5 48.25 36.48 17.27
N THR A 6 47.52 35.64 16.53
CA THR A 6 47.06 35.97 15.18
C THR A 6 46.48 37.40 15.17
N PRO A 7 46.88 38.26 14.23
CA PRO A 7 46.39 39.63 14.18
C PRO A 7 44.85 39.63 14.09
N ALA A 8 44.22 40.49 14.87
CA ALA A 8 42.77 40.60 14.91
C ALA A 8 42.24 41.03 13.52
N THR A 9 41.23 40.31 13.03
CA THR A 9 40.63 40.55 11.72
C THR A 9 40.12 41.98 11.60
N SER A 10 40.49 42.68 10.53
CA SER A 10 40.10 44.07 10.31
C SER A 10 38.60 44.20 10.04
N ALA A 11 38.03 45.40 10.28
CA ALA A 11 36.62 45.66 10.01
C ALA A 11 36.25 45.45 8.53
N LEU A 12 37.17 45.77 7.61
CA LEU A 12 37.00 45.56 6.17
C LEU A 12 36.93 44.08 5.81
N GLU A 13 37.85 43.28 6.37
CA GLU A 13 37.87 41.81 6.17
C GLU A 13 36.59 41.15 6.72
N ARG A 14 36.12 41.58 7.90
CA ARG A 14 34.86 41.07 8.46
C ARG A 14 33.67 41.36 7.55
N GLU A 15 33.56 42.58 7.02
CA GLU A 15 32.46 42.94 6.12
C GLU A 15 32.51 42.14 4.81
N GLN A 16 33.70 41.92 4.25
CA GLN A 16 33.88 41.11 3.06
C GLN A 16 33.51 39.63 3.31
N ILE A 17 33.88 39.06 4.46
CA ILE A 17 33.48 37.70 4.86
C ILE A 17 31.95 37.62 5.02
N CYS A 18 31.33 38.60 5.69
CA CYS A 18 29.88 38.67 5.82
C CYS A 18 29.20 38.76 4.44
N SER A 19 29.76 39.50 3.48
CA SER A 19 29.25 39.59 2.12
C SER A 19 29.26 38.23 1.39
N VAL A 20 30.35 37.46 1.49
CA VAL A 20 30.44 36.10 0.93
C VAL A 20 29.41 35.17 1.56
N LEU A 21 29.23 35.24 2.88
CA LEU A 21 28.23 34.45 3.59
C LEU A 21 26.79 34.83 3.19
N ARG A 22 26.50 36.13 3.01
CA ARG A 22 25.20 36.59 2.48
C ARG A 22 24.95 36.01 1.08
N TYR A 23 25.96 36.08 0.19
CA TYR A 23 25.86 35.50 -1.14
C TYR A 23 25.60 33.98 -1.08
N ALA A 24 26.34 33.24 -0.24
CA ALA A 24 26.14 31.81 -0.07
C ALA A 24 24.72 31.48 0.45
N LYS A 25 24.17 32.29 1.36
CA LYS A 25 22.79 32.19 1.83
C LYS A 25 21.79 32.39 0.69
N GLU A 26 21.96 33.41 -0.13
CA GLU A 26 21.09 33.68 -1.28
C GLU A 26 21.14 32.55 -2.32
N VAL A 27 22.34 32.08 -2.66
CA VAL A 27 22.52 30.94 -3.57
C VAL A 27 21.84 29.69 -3.01
N HIS A 28 22.01 29.41 -1.72
CA HIS A 28 21.35 28.29 -1.06
C HIS A 28 19.80 28.40 -1.13
N GLN A 29 19.25 29.61 -0.93
CA GLN A 29 17.82 29.87 -1.05
C GLN A 29 17.31 29.69 -2.50
N CYS A 30 18.09 30.10 -3.49
CA CYS A 30 17.75 29.92 -4.90
C CYS A 30 17.78 28.45 -5.32
N ILE A 31 18.79 27.69 -4.88
CA ILE A 31 18.93 26.25 -5.18
C ILE A 31 17.81 25.46 -4.50
N ASN A 32 17.46 25.81 -3.26
CA ASN A 32 16.48 25.09 -2.46
C ASN A 32 15.12 25.79 -2.42
N LYS A 33 14.71 26.42 -3.54
CA LYS A 33 13.42 27.11 -3.63
C LYS A 33 12.29 26.11 -3.39
N ARG A 34 11.71 26.17 -2.19
CA ARG A 34 10.78 25.17 -1.66
C ARG A 34 9.40 25.36 -2.27
N SER A 35 8.76 24.26 -2.68
CA SER A 35 7.32 24.24 -2.88
C SER A 35 6.65 24.16 -1.51
N PHE A 36 5.77 25.11 -1.22
CA PHE A 36 4.95 25.11 0.00
C PHE A 36 3.55 24.57 -0.25
N ASN A 37 3.35 23.81 -1.34
CA ASN A 37 2.13 23.06 -1.57
C ASN A 37 2.44 21.56 -1.44
N ILE A 38 1.98 20.94 -0.34
CA ILE A 38 2.21 19.51 -0.05
C ILE A 38 1.37 18.57 -0.91
N ASP A 39 0.29 19.06 -1.53
CA ASP A 39 -0.56 18.26 -2.43
C ASP A 39 -0.01 18.21 -3.87
N ALA A 40 0.90 19.12 -4.20
CA ALA A 40 1.54 19.13 -5.51
C ALA A 40 2.41 17.87 -5.64
N ARG A 41 1.98 16.92 -6.48
CA ARG A 41 2.71 15.67 -6.74
C ARG A 41 4.17 15.99 -7.08
N SER A 42 5.07 15.61 -6.17
CA SER A 42 6.51 15.80 -6.30
C SER A 42 7.22 14.57 -5.75
N SER A 43 8.33 14.17 -6.37
CA SER A 43 9.16 13.07 -5.86
C SER A 43 9.74 13.33 -4.46
N ASP A 44 9.84 14.61 -4.08
CA ASP A 44 10.51 15.07 -2.88
C ASP A 44 9.57 15.26 -1.67
N CYS A 45 8.26 15.04 -1.85
CA CYS A 45 7.24 15.34 -0.85
C CYS A 45 6.06 14.37 -0.97
N GLU A 46 5.76 13.65 0.11
CA GLU A 46 4.57 12.81 0.21
C GLU A 46 3.78 13.16 1.47
N CYS A 47 2.46 13.32 1.32
CA CYS A 47 1.56 13.60 2.42
C CYS A 47 0.50 12.50 2.58
N LEU A 48 0.14 12.22 3.82
CA LEU A 48 -1.00 11.38 4.21
C LEU A 48 -1.77 12.10 5.30
N TYR A 49 -3.04 12.45 5.04
CA TYR A 49 -3.87 13.10 6.04
C TYR A 49 -4.44 12.06 7.00
N LEU A 50 -4.37 12.32 8.31
CA LEU A 50 -4.90 11.37 9.30
C LEU A 50 -6.41 11.17 9.14
N ASP A 51 -7.13 12.24 8.78
CA ASP A 51 -8.57 12.21 8.51
C ASP A 51 -9.01 11.43 7.26
N SER A 52 -8.05 10.94 6.47
CA SER A 52 -8.30 10.10 5.29
C SER A 52 -8.04 8.62 5.55
N ILE A 53 -7.53 8.28 6.74
CA ILE A 53 -7.29 6.91 7.16
C ILE A 53 -8.56 6.40 7.84
N ASP A 54 -9.07 5.26 7.40
CA ASP A 54 -10.18 4.59 8.05
C ASP A 54 -9.67 3.82 9.27
N ASP A 55 -9.84 4.40 10.45
CA ASP A 55 -9.45 3.83 11.75
C ASP A 55 -10.46 2.79 12.27
N SER A 56 -11.55 2.53 11.54
CA SER A 56 -12.47 1.43 11.87
C SER A 56 -11.97 0.06 11.39
N LEU A 57 -10.96 0.04 10.52
CA LEU A 57 -10.38 -1.18 9.96
C LEU A 57 -9.45 -1.87 10.96
N GLU A 58 -9.60 -3.19 11.11
CA GLU A 58 -8.77 -3.99 12.01
C GLU A 58 -7.28 -3.91 11.59
N GLY A 59 -6.44 -3.49 12.53
CA GLY A 59 -4.99 -3.35 12.31
C GLY A 59 -4.51 -1.92 12.09
N ILE A 60 -5.41 -0.93 12.04
CA ILE A 60 -5.06 0.49 12.06
C ILE A 60 -5.45 1.07 13.42
N ASP A 61 -4.48 1.62 14.14
CA ASP A 61 -4.73 2.37 15.38
C ASP A 61 -4.19 3.80 15.23
N ILE A 62 -5.05 4.80 15.40
CA ILE A 62 -4.65 6.21 15.53
C ILE A 62 -4.46 6.50 17.02
N GLY A 63 -3.27 6.95 17.39
CA GLY A 63 -2.93 7.17 18.79
C GLY A 63 -3.72 8.34 19.39
N GLY A 64 -4.16 8.17 20.63
CA GLY A 64 -4.77 9.21 21.44
C GLY A 64 -3.73 10.13 22.09
N PRO A 65 -4.17 11.09 22.93
CA PRO A 65 -3.29 12.04 23.61
C PRO A 65 -2.34 11.39 24.63
N GLU A 66 -2.67 10.20 25.14
CA GLU A 66 -1.87 9.46 26.12
C GLU A 66 -0.91 8.44 25.46
N ASP A 67 -1.06 8.19 24.15
CA ASP A 67 -0.26 7.22 23.42
C ASP A 67 1.08 7.84 22.96
N ASP A 68 2.13 7.02 22.91
CA ASP A 68 3.47 7.44 22.46
C ASP A 68 3.63 7.42 20.93
N PHE A 69 2.60 6.97 20.20
CA PHE A 69 2.52 6.90 18.75
C PHE A 69 1.35 7.72 18.21
N ILE A 70 1.44 8.18 16.96
CA ILE A 70 0.34 8.86 16.26
C ILE A 70 -0.42 7.93 15.31
N LEU A 71 0.28 6.94 14.74
CA LEU A 71 -0.28 5.96 13.84
C LEU A 71 0.47 4.64 14.02
N LYS A 72 -0.31 3.57 14.20
CA LYS A 72 0.18 2.20 14.22
C LYS A 72 -0.59 1.39 13.18
N VAL A 73 0.15 0.68 12.33
CA VAL A 73 -0.44 -0.19 11.30
C VAL A 73 0.18 -1.56 11.42
N THR A 74 -0.68 -2.57 11.62
CA THR A 74 -0.31 -3.98 11.72
C THR A 74 -0.65 -4.67 10.41
N ALA A 75 0.33 -5.38 9.84
CA ALA A 75 0.14 -6.18 8.63
C ALA A 75 -1.03 -7.17 8.85
N PRO A 76 -2.10 -7.07 8.06
CA PRO A 76 -3.29 -7.87 8.25
C PRO A 76 -3.05 -9.31 7.80
N VAL A 77 -3.84 -10.23 8.35
CA VAL A 77 -3.87 -11.62 7.88
C VAL A 77 -4.98 -11.72 6.85
N ILE A 78 -4.60 -11.93 5.59
CA ILE A 78 -5.58 -12.14 4.52
C ILE A 78 -6.30 -13.48 4.79
N PRO A 79 -7.63 -13.47 4.95
CA PRO A 79 -8.37 -14.70 5.24
C PRO A 79 -8.27 -15.66 4.05
N ALA A 80 -8.17 -16.96 4.36
CA ALA A 80 -8.16 -17.98 3.33
C ALA A 80 -9.50 -18.01 2.59
N PHE A 81 -9.44 -18.18 1.27
CA PHE A 81 -10.64 -18.30 0.44
C PHE A 81 -11.49 -19.50 0.88
N PRO A 82 -12.80 -19.33 1.12
CA PRO A 82 -13.67 -20.43 1.48
C PRO A 82 -13.87 -21.37 0.28
N GLU A 83 -13.30 -22.57 0.36
CA GLU A 83 -13.43 -23.55 -0.72
C GLU A 83 -14.89 -24.05 -0.85
N PRO A 84 -15.44 -24.10 -2.08
CA PRO A 84 -16.78 -24.62 -2.29
C PRO A 84 -16.87 -26.11 -1.93
N ALA A 85 -18.03 -26.53 -1.43
CA ALA A 85 -18.29 -27.92 -1.12
C ALA A 85 -18.05 -28.82 -2.37
N PRO A 86 -17.60 -30.09 -2.21
CA PRO A 86 -17.30 -30.97 -3.34
C PRO A 86 -18.44 -31.12 -4.36
N ILE A 87 -19.69 -31.03 -3.88
CA ILE A 87 -20.89 -31.09 -4.72
C ILE A 87 -21.07 -29.90 -5.67
N LEU A 88 -20.35 -28.79 -5.43
CA LEU A 88 -20.38 -27.55 -6.21
C LEU A 88 -19.15 -27.35 -7.10
N ILE A 89 -18.04 -28.05 -6.84
CA ILE A 89 -16.76 -27.86 -7.56
C ILE A 89 -16.97 -28.06 -9.08
N ASP A 90 -17.73 -29.09 -9.44
CA ASP A 90 -18.09 -29.38 -10.83
C ASP A 90 -19.24 -28.53 -11.38
N TRP A 91 -19.66 -27.46 -10.68
CA TRP A 91 -20.72 -26.54 -11.12
C TRP A 91 -20.28 -25.07 -11.17
N LEU A 92 -19.33 -24.66 -10.36
CA LEU A 92 -18.73 -23.32 -10.42
C LEU A 92 -17.65 -23.26 -11.53
N VAL A 93 -17.65 -22.21 -12.35
CA VAL A 93 -16.69 -21.99 -13.46
C VAL A 93 -16.12 -20.57 -13.35
N GLY A 94 -14.92 -20.35 -13.87
CA GLY A 94 -14.28 -19.03 -13.87
C GLY A 94 -13.61 -18.68 -12.54
N GLU A 95 -13.23 -17.41 -12.41
CA GLU A 95 -12.46 -16.91 -11.27
C GLU A 95 -13.39 -16.56 -10.09
N THR A 96 -13.80 -17.58 -9.34
CA THR A 96 -14.72 -17.44 -8.20
C THR A 96 -14.23 -16.49 -7.11
N GLN A 97 -12.95 -16.13 -7.11
CA GLN A 97 -12.34 -15.18 -6.18
C GLN A 97 -12.56 -13.72 -6.58
N ASN A 98 -12.89 -13.44 -7.84
CA ASN A 98 -13.08 -12.08 -8.34
C ASN A 98 -14.40 -11.49 -7.82
N GLU A 99 -14.39 -10.25 -7.32
CA GLU A 99 -15.57 -9.56 -6.78
C GLU A 99 -16.74 -9.55 -7.77
N ASP A 100 -16.46 -9.33 -9.05
CA ASP A 100 -17.45 -9.26 -10.14
C ASP A 100 -18.05 -10.62 -10.54
N TRP A 101 -17.51 -11.73 -10.02
CA TRP A 101 -17.99 -13.06 -10.36
C TRP A 101 -19.42 -13.29 -9.84
N THR A 102 -20.30 -13.79 -10.71
CA THR A 102 -21.66 -14.19 -10.34
C THR A 102 -21.88 -15.70 -10.52
N PRO A 103 -22.69 -16.32 -9.65
CA PRO A 103 -23.07 -17.73 -9.83
C PRO A 103 -23.87 -17.93 -11.12
N ASP A 104 -24.62 -16.92 -11.56
CA ASP A 104 -25.40 -16.98 -12.80
C ASP A 104 -24.49 -17.15 -14.02
N ASP A 105 -23.33 -16.50 -14.07
CA ASP A 105 -22.41 -16.66 -15.22
C ASP A 105 -21.81 -18.08 -15.27
N SER A 106 -21.49 -18.66 -14.11
CA SER A 106 -21.03 -20.05 -14.00
C SER A 106 -22.10 -21.08 -14.35
N LEU A 107 -23.34 -20.81 -13.93
CA LEU A 107 -24.49 -21.68 -14.16
C LEU A 107 -25.03 -21.50 -15.59
N ARG A 108 -24.89 -20.32 -16.21
CA ARG A 108 -25.21 -20.05 -17.62
C ARG A 108 -24.31 -20.83 -18.58
N GLU A 109 -23.01 -20.98 -18.27
CA GLU A 109 -22.12 -21.84 -19.07
C GLU A 109 -22.41 -23.35 -18.90
N ARG A 110 -23.01 -23.76 -17.76
CA ARG A 110 -23.36 -25.16 -17.45
C ARG A 110 -24.78 -25.58 -17.86
N MET A 111 -25.72 -24.63 -18.04
CA MET A 111 -27.09 -24.91 -18.47
C MET A 111 -27.22 -25.38 -19.93
N HIS A 112 -26.13 -25.34 -20.70
CA HIS A 112 -26.11 -25.75 -22.12
C HIS A 112 -24.98 -26.71 -22.49
N LEU A 113 -24.21 -27.25 -21.52
CA LEU A 113 -23.11 -28.19 -21.81
C LEU A 113 -23.12 -29.41 -20.85
N PRO A 114 -22.92 -30.64 -21.37
CA PRO A 114 -22.97 -31.87 -20.58
C PRO A 114 -21.80 -31.97 -19.58
N ILE A 115 -22.06 -32.54 -18.39
CA ILE A 115 -21.06 -32.90 -17.38
C ILE A 115 -20.10 -33.94 -17.96
N SER A 116 -19.04 -33.48 -18.61
CA SER A 116 -17.92 -34.33 -18.99
C SER A 116 -16.92 -34.38 -17.85
N ARG A 117 -17.12 -35.30 -16.90
CA ARG A 117 -16.09 -36.02 -16.11
C ARG A 117 -16.67 -36.79 -14.90
N CYS A 118 -17.67 -37.65 -15.12
CA CYS A 118 -17.67 -38.91 -14.38
C CYS A 118 -16.96 -39.92 -15.27
N THR A 119 -15.75 -40.35 -14.89
CA THR A 119 -15.10 -41.39 -15.68
C THR A 119 -15.83 -42.71 -15.43
N PRO A 120 -16.04 -43.56 -16.46
CA PRO A 120 -16.62 -44.90 -16.29
C PRO A 120 -15.92 -45.75 -15.21
N ARG A 121 -14.68 -45.40 -14.85
CA ARG A 121 -13.85 -46.04 -13.84
C ARG A 121 -14.33 -45.81 -12.39
N ASP A 122 -15.00 -44.69 -12.13
CA ASP A 122 -15.51 -44.32 -10.80
C ASP A 122 -16.86 -45.00 -10.52
N LEU A 123 -17.69 -45.18 -11.56
CA LEU A 123 -18.92 -45.98 -11.53
C LEU A 123 -18.63 -47.48 -11.37
N TRP A 124 -17.53 -47.97 -11.95
CA TRP A 124 -17.07 -49.36 -11.83
C TRP A 124 -16.64 -49.73 -10.40
N LYS A 125 -15.90 -48.86 -9.69
CA LYS A 125 -15.49 -49.14 -8.30
C LYS A 125 -16.67 -49.21 -7.31
N ALA A 126 -17.80 -48.59 -7.63
CA ALA A 126 -19.02 -48.66 -6.84
C ALA A 126 -19.81 -49.96 -7.10
N SER A 127 -19.82 -50.49 -8.33
CA SER A 127 -20.50 -51.74 -8.68
C SER A 127 -19.78 -52.99 -8.13
N GLU A 128 -18.44 -52.98 -8.06
CA GLU A 128 -17.65 -54.07 -7.46
C GLU A 128 -17.92 -54.26 -5.95
N ARG A 129 -18.26 -53.19 -5.22
CA ARG A 129 -18.62 -53.27 -3.79
C ARG A 129 -19.99 -53.91 -3.54
N LEU A 130 -20.84 -54.03 -4.56
CA LEU A 130 -22.24 -54.47 -4.45
C LEU A 130 -22.55 -55.81 -5.15
N GLY A 131 -21.59 -56.39 -5.86
CA GLY A 131 -21.67 -57.79 -6.34
C GLY A 131 -22.72 -58.08 -7.42
N LEU A 132 -23.05 -57.13 -8.30
CA LEU A 132 -24.02 -57.32 -9.40
C LEU A 132 -23.35 -57.78 -10.72
N PRO A 133 -24.01 -58.63 -11.55
CA PRO A 133 -23.54 -58.98 -12.89
C PRO A 133 -23.65 -57.80 -13.86
N ALA A 134 -22.72 -57.69 -14.80
CA ALA A 134 -22.60 -56.59 -15.76
C ALA A 134 -23.72 -56.61 -16.82
N ASP A 135 -24.76 -55.78 -16.64
CA ASP A 135 -25.93 -55.70 -17.53
C ASP A 135 -26.26 -54.26 -17.97
N LEU A 136 -26.58 -54.13 -19.28
CA LEU A 136 -27.37 -53.16 -20.09
C LEU A 136 -27.82 -51.77 -19.56
N HIS A 137 -27.25 -51.23 -18.49
CA HIS A 137 -27.61 -49.92 -17.96
C HIS A 137 -27.28 -48.78 -18.96
N GLY A 138 -28.29 -47.98 -19.32
CA GLY A 138 -28.17 -46.84 -20.24
C GLY A 138 -28.65 -47.08 -21.68
N THR A 139 -29.30 -48.21 -21.96
CA THR A 139 -29.82 -48.53 -23.30
C THR A 139 -31.33 -48.26 -23.38
N TYR A 140 -31.79 -47.61 -24.46
CA TYR A 140 -33.22 -47.32 -24.71
C TYR A 140 -33.82 -48.32 -25.69
N ALA A 141 -35.05 -48.78 -25.43
CA ALA A 141 -35.85 -49.68 -26.26
C ALA A 141 -36.98 -48.93 -26.99
N LEU A 142 -37.19 -49.24 -28.28
CA LEU A 142 -38.37 -48.77 -29.01
C LEU A 142 -39.60 -49.61 -28.64
N VAL A 143 -40.61 -48.97 -28.06
CA VAL A 143 -41.89 -49.56 -27.63
C VAL A 143 -43.02 -48.95 -28.46
N SER A 144 -44.03 -49.74 -28.77
CA SER A 144 -45.24 -49.36 -29.51
C SER A 144 -46.45 -49.32 -28.57
N PHE A 145 -47.41 -48.47 -28.88
CA PHE A 145 -48.64 -48.32 -28.10
C PHE A 145 -49.38 -49.64 -27.88
N GLU A 146 -49.39 -50.50 -28.90
CA GLU A 146 -50.11 -51.77 -28.92
C GLU A 146 -49.42 -52.91 -28.15
N ASP A 147 -48.19 -52.71 -27.67
CA ASP A 147 -47.44 -53.73 -26.94
C ASP A 147 -48.03 -54.06 -25.56
N ASP A 148 -48.91 -53.19 -25.08
CA ASP A 148 -49.60 -53.32 -23.82
C ASP A 148 -51.12 -53.31 -24.07
N LEU A 149 -51.74 -54.49 -23.97
CA LEU A 149 -53.17 -54.65 -24.21
C LEU A 149 -54.03 -53.96 -23.14
N VAL A 150 -53.50 -53.78 -21.93
CA VAL A 150 -54.21 -53.07 -20.84
C VAL A 150 -54.32 -51.60 -21.22
N ARG A 151 -53.21 -50.99 -21.64
CA ARG A 151 -53.16 -49.63 -22.17
C ARG A 151 -54.12 -49.40 -23.34
N VAL A 152 -54.18 -50.33 -24.28
CA VAL A 152 -55.09 -50.24 -25.43
C VAL A 152 -56.56 -50.27 -24.99
N ASP A 153 -56.92 -51.12 -24.03
CA ASP A 153 -58.29 -51.23 -23.53
C ASP A 153 -58.69 -50.02 -22.67
N GLU A 154 -57.76 -49.52 -21.84
CA GLU A 154 -57.93 -48.27 -21.10
C GLU A 154 -58.16 -47.08 -22.03
N PHE A 155 -57.41 -46.98 -23.12
CA PHE A 155 -57.60 -45.92 -24.12
C PHE A 155 -58.96 -46.01 -24.81
N ARG A 156 -59.40 -47.22 -25.20
CA ARG A 156 -60.74 -47.42 -25.80
C ARG A 156 -61.85 -47.02 -24.85
N THR A 157 -61.71 -47.38 -23.57
CA THR A 157 -62.68 -47.06 -22.52
C THR A 157 -62.69 -45.56 -22.21
N TRP A 158 -61.53 -44.93 -22.17
CA TRP A 158 -61.39 -43.49 -21.98
C TRP A 158 -61.97 -42.68 -23.16
N SER A 159 -61.61 -43.07 -24.39
CA SER A 159 -62.06 -42.42 -25.64
C SER A 159 -63.58 -42.50 -25.82
N ARG A 160 -64.20 -43.65 -25.53
CA ARG A 160 -65.67 -43.81 -25.58
C ARG A 160 -66.40 -42.98 -24.53
N ASN A 161 -65.82 -42.83 -23.33
CA ASN A 161 -66.47 -42.16 -22.20
C ASN A 161 -66.26 -40.63 -22.18
N LYS A 162 -65.52 -40.05 -23.14
CA LYS A 162 -65.22 -38.61 -23.23
C LYS A 162 -64.75 -37.97 -21.91
N LYS A 163 -63.97 -38.71 -21.10
CA LYS A 163 -63.45 -38.21 -19.82
C LYS A 163 -62.45 -37.07 -20.06
N THR A 164 -62.48 -36.05 -19.20
CA THR A 164 -61.59 -34.88 -19.30
C THR A 164 -60.18 -35.14 -18.78
N THR A 165 -60.02 -36.04 -17.82
CA THR A 165 -58.73 -36.40 -17.23
C THR A 165 -58.18 -37.68 -17.83
N LEU A 166 -56.87 -37.68 -18.09
CA LEU A 166 -56.16 -38.77 -18.72
C LEU A 166 -55.59 -39.70 -17.62
N PRO A 167 -55.88 -41.02 -17.65
CA PRO A 167 -55.32 -41.98 -16.72
C PRO A 167 -53.79 -41.98 -16.71
N ASN A 168 -53.18 -42.28 -15.56
CA ASN A 168 -51.73 -42.23 -15.39
C ASN A 168 -50.96 -43.12 -16.38
N GLU A 169 -51.52 -44.27 -16.75
CA GLU A 169 -50.90 -45.18 -17.73
C GLU A 169 -50.93 -44.62 -19.16
N LEU A 170 -51.90 -43.75 -19.47
CA LEU A 170 -52.06 -43.11 -20.78
C LEU A 170 -51.32 -41.76 -20.89
N LEU A 171 -50.92 -41.14 -19.77
CA LEU A 171 -50.20 -39.85 -19.74
C LEU A 171 -48.93 -39.87 -20.61
N ARG A 172 -48.27 -41.01 -20.69
CA ARG A 172 -47.03 -41.21 -21.46
C ARG A 172 -47.29 -41.55 -22.93
N TRP A 173 -48.53 -41.79 -23.34
CA TRP A 173 -48.87 -42.46 -24.60
C TRP A 173 -49.99 -41.82 -25.41
N VAL A 174 -50.68 -40.82 -24.88
CA VAL A 174 -51.71 -40.05 -25.61
C VAL A 174 -51.24 -38.60 -25.69
N ASP A 175 -51.27 -38.05 -26.89
CA ASP A 175 -51.01 -36.63 -27.09
C ASP A 175 -52.20 -35.81 -26.57
N THR A 176 -51.92 -34.89 -25.66
CA THR A 176 -52.91 -34.06 -24.98
C THR A 176 -53.64 -33.10 -25.92
N GLU A 177 -53.02 -32.71 -27.04
CA GLU A 177 -53.60 -31.80 -28.02
C GLU A 177 -54.44 -32.53 -29.07
N SER A 178 -53.89 -33.61 -29.67
CA SER A 178 -54.58 -34.38 -30.71
C SER A 178 -55.54 -35.44 -30.18
N ARG A 179 -55.42 -35.82 -28.89
CA ARG A 179 -56.15 -36.93 -28.23
C ARG A 179 -56.02 -38.28 -28.96
N GLN A 180 -54.96 -38.46 -29.72
CA GLN A 180 -54.62 -39.69 -30.42
C GLN A 180 -53.48 -40.43 -29.69
N PRO A 181 -53.41 -41.76 -29.81
CA PRO A 181 -52.30 -42.52 -29.25
C PRO A 181 -51.02 -42.24 -30.04
N VAL A 182 -49.91 -42.06 -29.33
CA VAL A 182 -48.57 -42.01 -29.90
C VAL A 182 -48.15 -43.42 -30.28
N GLU A 183 -47.98 -43.70 -31.58
CA GLU A 183 -47.76 -45.06 -32.07
C GLU A 183 -46.52 -45.74 -31.49
N GLN A 184 -45.42 -45.00 -31.33
CA GLN A 184 -44.13 -45.54 -30.85
C GLN A 184 -43.34 -44.53 -30.01
N ARG A 185 -42.56 -45.03 -29.04
CA ARG A 185 -41.71 -44.23 -28.13
C ARG A 185 -40.48 -45.01 -27.67
N TYR A 186 -39.38 -44.30 -27.43
CA TYR A 186 -38.19 -44.87 -26.78
C TYR A 186 -38.30 -44.80 -25.26
N LEU A 187 -38.07 -45.93 -24.59
CA LEU A 187 -38.12 -46.06 -23.13
C LEU A 187 -36.84 -46.72 -22.60
N PRO A 188 -36.34 -46.33 -21.41
CA PRO A 188 -35.26 -47.05 -20.75
C PRO A 188 -35.65 -48.52 -20.53
N VAL A 189 -34.72 -49.45 -20.81
CA VAL A 189 -35.00 -50.90 -20.68
C VAL A 189 -35.40 -51.29 -19.24
N ASP A 190 -34.90 -50.55 -18.24
CA ASP A 190 -35.19 -50.69 -16.82
C ASP A 190 -36.56 -50.12 -16.41
N GLU A 191 -37.16 -49.24 -17.21
CA GLU A 191 -38.50 -48.68 -16.98
C GLU A 191 -39.63 -49.43 -17.72
N LEU A 192 -39.30 -50.45 -18.52
CA LEU A 192 -40.30 -51.23 -19.24
C LEU A 192 -41.17 -52.03 -18.28
N ASN A 193 -42.49 -51.91 -18.44
CA ASN A 193 -43.41 -52.79 -17.73
C ASN A 193 -43.30 -54.24 -18.26
N SER A 194 -43.92 -55.18 -17.56
CA SER A 194 -43.79 -56.61 -17.90
C SER A 194 -44.32 -56.97 -19.30
N ALA A 195 -45.35 -56.28 -19.78
CA ALA A 195 -45.91 -56.48 -21.12
C ALA A 195 -44.99 -55.91 -22.21
N GLU A 196 -44.54 -54.66 -22.02
CA GLU A 196 -43.61 -53.98 -22.92
C GLU A 196 -42.29 -54.72 -23.04
N ARG A 197 -41.73 -55.19 -21.93
CA ARG A 197 -40.49 -55.96 -21.88
C ARG A 197 -40.62 -57.27 -22.65
N LYS A 198 -41.75 -57.97 -22.48
CA LYS A 198 -42.03 -59.22 -23.20
C LYS A 198 -42.23 -59.00 -24.70
N ALA A 199 -42.90 -57.93 -25.10
CA ALA A 199 -43.08 -57.55 -26.51
C ALA A 199 -41.75 -57.12 -27.15
N PHE A 200 -40.92 -56.39 -26.40
CA PHE A 200 -39.56 -56.01 -26.78
C PHE A 200 -38.66 -57.23 -26.97
N GLU A 201 -38.58 -58.13 -25.98
CA GLU A 201 -37.79 -59.36 -26.05
C GLU A 201 -38.24 -60.24 -27.22
N LYS A 202 -39.55 -60.36 -27.46
CA LYS A 202 -40.09 -61.10 -28.60
C LYS A 202 -39.63 -60.50 -29.94
N ARG A 203 -39.75 -59.19 -30.12
CA ARG A 203 -39.31 -58.50 -31.36
C ARG A 203 -37.81 -58.60 -31.55
N PHE A 204 -37.04 -58.48 -30.47
CA PHE A 204 -35.59 -58.66 -30.49
C PHE A 204 -35.19 -60.08 -30.93
N VAL A 205 -35.85 -61.10 -30.38
CA VAL A 205 -35.64 -62.51 -30.77
C VAL A 205 -36.08 -62.78 -32.22
N GLU A 206 -37.17 -62.19 -32.69
CA GLU A 206 -37.61 -62.31 -34.09
C GLU A 206 -36.62 -61.65 -35.08
N LEU A 207 -36.09 -60.47 -34.75
CA LEU A 207 -35.08 -59.78 -35.56
C LEU A 207 -33.73 -60.51 -35.59
N SER A 208 -33.33 -61.11 -34.47
CA SER A 208 -32.11 -61.94 -34.40
C SER A 208 -32.22 -63.24 -35.22
N LYS A 209 -33.43 -63.72 -35.52
CA LYS A 209 -33.67 -64.92 -36.36
C LYS A 209 -33.90 -64.61 -37.85
N ALA A 210 -34.08 -63.34 -38.24
CA ALA A 210 -34.33 -62.95 -39.64
C ALA A 210 -33.06 -63.04 -40.51
N SER A 211 -33.21 -63.29 -41.82
CA SER A 211 -32.08 -63.34 -42.78
C SER A 211 -31.47 -61.94 -43.00
N ALA A 212 -30.19 -61.88 -43.38
CA ALA A 212 -29.44 -60.64 -43.56
C ALA A 212 -30.12 -59.65 -44.53
N ALA A 213 -30.74 -60.13 -45.62
CA ALA A 213 -31.51 -59.31 -46.56
C ALA A 213 -32.79 -58.71 -45.95
N LYS A 214 -33.40 -59.39 -44.98
CA LYS A 214 -34.59 -58.92 -44.25
C LYS A 214 -34.22 -57.93 -43.13
N ARG A 215 -33.04 -58.08 -42.52
CA ARG A 215 -32.46 -57.11 -41.57
C ARG A 215 -32.09 -55.78 -42.24
N GLN A 216 -31.58 -55.82 -43.48
CA GLN A 216 -31.26 -54.61 -44.25
C GLN A 216 -32.51 -53.84 -44.72
N LYS A 217 -33.58 -54.54 -45.13
CA LYS A 217 -34.86 -53.91 -45.51
C LYS A 217 -35.57 -53.22 -44.34
N HIS A 218 -35.44 -53.77 -43.13
CA HIS A 218 -35.93 -53.12 -41.89
C HIS A 218 -35.04 -51.97 -41.40
N SER A 219 -33.77 -51.91 -41.79
CA SER A 219 -32.88 -50.80 -41.43
C SER A 219 -33.18 -49.50 -42.18
N THR A 220 -33.94 -49.55 -43.28
CA THR A 220 -34.26 -48.36 -44.10
C THR A 220 -35.64 -47.76 -43.81
N ASP A 221 -36.54 -48.49 -43.14
CA ASP A 221 -37.90 -48.03 -42.77
C ASP A 221 -38.26 -48.30 -41.31
N SER A 222 -37.30 -48.63 -40.44
CA SER A 222 -37.57 -48.84 -39.01
C SER A 222 -36.35 -48.47 -38.17
N GLN A 223 -36.54 -47.46 -37.33
CA GLN A 223 -35.60 -47.03 -36.29
C GLN A 223 -35.00 -48.22 -35.49
N PRO A 224 -33.70 -48.19 -35.12
CA PRO A 224 -33.06 -49.27 -34.38
C PRO A 224 -33.73 -49.49 -33.01
N LEU A 225 -33.91 -50.76 -32.63
CA LEU A 225 -34.53 -51.20 -31.36
C LEU A 225 -33.75 -50.77 -30.11
N LEU A 226 -32.45 -50.49 -30.25
CA LEU A 226 -31.53 -50.16 -29.17
C LEU A 226 -30.67 -48.96 -29.57
N LEU A 227 -30.69 -47.90 -28.76
CA LEU A 227 -29.79 -46.75 -28.90
C LEU A 227 -28.89 -46.66 -27.66
N PRO A 228 -27.55 -46.50 -27.81
CA PRO A 228 -26.70 -46.07 -26.72
C PRO A 228 -27.14 -44.67 -26.30
N GLY A 229 -27.65 -44.52 -25.07
CA GLY A 229 -28.23 -43.27 -24.61
C GLY A 229 -27.24 -42.11 -24.68
N LYS A 230 -27.68 -40.96 -25.21
CA LYS A 230 -27.10 -39.67 -24.81
C LYS A 230 -27.26 -39.57 -23.29
N THR A 231 -26.18 -39.26 -22.58
CA THR A 231 -26.20 -39.00 -21.13
C THR A 231 -27.32 -38.02 -20.80
N PRO A 232 -28.19 -38.31 -19.82
CA PRO A 232 -29.23 -37.36 -19.41
C PRO A 232 -28.56 -36.07 -18.95
N GLU A 233 -29.08 -34.93 -19.41
CA GLU A 233 -28.72 -33.61 -18.90
C GLU A 233 -29.18 -33.53 -17.45
N ILE A 234 -28.24 -33.61 -16.50
CA ILE A 234 -28.52 -33.38 -15.08
C ILE A 234 -28.61 -31.87 -14.91
N LEU A 235 -29.73 -31.37 -14.41
CA LEU A 235 -29.86 -29.95 -14.08
C LEU A 235 -29.31 -29.71 -12.68
N PHE A 236 -28.79 -28.50 -12.45
CA PHE A 236 -28.35 -28.09 -11.12
C PHE A 236 -29.52 -28.14 -10.10
N SER A 237 -30.72 -27.80 -10.56
CA SER A 237 -31.97 -27.78 -9.78
C SER A 237 -32.50 -29.16 -9.38
N ASP A 238 -31.98 -30.24 -9.94
CA ASP A 238 -32.48 -31.60 -9.66
C ASP A 238 -32.08 -32.09 -8.27
N ASP A 239 -31.10 -31.43 -7.63
CA ASP A 239 -30.61 -31.79 -6.30
C ASP A 239 -30.76 -30.59 -5.33
N PRO A 240 -31.70 -30.65 -4.36
CA PRO A 240 -31.89 -29.58 -3.39
C PRO A 240 -30.67 -29.37 -2.48
N ALA A 241 -29.80 -30.39 -2.31
CA ALA A 241 -28.58 -30.23 -1.53
C ALA A 241 -27.58 -29.29 -2.22
N ARG A 242 -27.57 -29.22 -3.56
CA ARG A 242 -26.73 -28.27 -4.32
C ARG A 242 -27.17 -26.83 -4.11
N GLN A 243 -28.47 -26.58 -4.11
CA GLN A 243 -29.02 -25.23 -3.88
C GLN A 243 -28.71 -24.72 -2.46
N LEU A 244 -28.83 -25.60 -1.46
CA LEU A 244 -28.48 -25.28 -0.07
C LEU A 244 -26.97 -25.04 0.09
N ALA A 245 -26.14 -25.90 -0.50
CA ALA A 245 -24.69 -25.73 -0.46
C ALA A 245 -24.24 -24.43 -1.15
N LEU A 246 -24.84 -24.08 -2.29
CA LEU A 246 -24.54 -22.86 -3.03
C LEU A 246 -24.90 -21.62 -2.20
N THR A 247 -26.11 -21.58 -1.64
CA THR A 247 -26.56 -20.46 -0.78
C THR A 247 -25.62 -20.26 0.40
N LYS A 248 -25.23 -21.36 1.08
CA LYS A 248 -24.30 -21.31 2.20
C LYS A 248 -22.93 -20.77 1.78
N TRP A 249 -22.36 -21.33 0.70
CA TRP A 249 -21.04 -20.93 0.23
C TRP A 249 -21.01 -19.49 -0.29
N LEU A 250 -22.07 -19.01 -0.94
CA LEU A 250 -22.18 -17.61 -1.36
C LEU A 250 -22.13 -16.64 -0.16
N ALA A 251 -22.76 -17.00 0.95
CA ALA A 251 -22.69 -16.21 2.18
C ALA A 251 -21.27 -16.20 2.77
N GLU A 252 -20.61 -17.36 2.84
CA GLU A 252 -19.21 -17.48 3.29
C GLU A 252 -18.26 -16.68 2.38
N ARG A 253 -18.46 -16.74 1.05
CA ARG A 253 -17.71 -15.98 0.06
C ARG A 253 -17.92 -14.47 0.20
N GLN A 254 -19.15 -14.02 0.43
CA GLN A 254 -19.46 -12.60 0.57
C GLN A 254 -18.79 -12.02 1.82
N GLU A 255 -18.81 -12.75 2.93
CA GLU A 255 -18.08 -12.37 4.14
C GLU A 255 -16.56 -12.34 3.88
N TRP A 256 -16.01 -13.35 3.20
CA TRP A 256 -14.61 -13.38 2.81
C TRP A 256 -14.21 -12.20 1.92
N LEU A 257 -15.05 -11.82 0.94
CA LEU A 257 -14.79 -10.67 0.06
C LEU A 257 -14.68 -9.38 0.86
N LYS A 258 -15.60 -9.16 1.81
CA LYS A 258 -15.56 -8.00 2.70
C LYS A 258 -14.28 -7.98 3.54
N GLN A 259 -13.98 -9.07 4.24
CA GLN A 259 -12.78 -9.17 5.07
C GLN A 259 -11.48 -9.00 4.25
N THR A 260 -11.46 -9.54 3.02
CA THR A 260 -10.30 -9.42 2.12
C THR A 260 -10.15 -8.00 1.59
N HIS A 261 -11.25 -7.32 1.27
CA HIS A 261 -11.23 -5.91 0.86
C HIS A 261 -10.65 -5.03 1.97
N ASP A 262 -11.18 -5.17 3.19
CA ASP A 262 -10.72 -4.44 4.37
C ASP A 262 -9.23 -4.73 4.64
N ALA A 263 -8.83 -6.01 4.61
CA ALA A 263 -7.43 -6.41 4.77
C ALA A 263 -6.50 -5.86 3.68
N ASN A 264 -6.97 -5.74 2.43
CA ASN A 264 -6.14 -5.18 1.36
C ASN A 264 -5.89 -3.68 1.56
N ILE A 265 -6.90 -2.91 2.02
CA ILE A 265 -6.72 -1.49 2.34
C ILE A 265 -5.64 -1.31 3.42
N VAL A 266 -5.71 -2.11 4.50
CA VAL A 266 -4.73 -2.06 5.59
C VAL A 266 -3.34 -2.52 5.10
N MET A 267 -3.28 -3.54 4.25
CA MET A 267 -2.02 -4.02 3.66
C MET A 267 -1.36 -2.96 2.78
N ASP A 268 -2.13 -2.25 1.95
CA ASP A 268 -1.62 -1.18 1.10
C ASP A 268 -1.03 -0.03 1.93
N LEU A 269 -1.71 0.36 3.01
CA LEU A 269 -1.17 1.35 3.95
C LEU A 269 0.10 0.86 4.64
N TYR A 270 0.13 -0.40 5.09
CA TYR A 270 1.31 -1.02 5.71
C TYR A 270 2.51 -1.00 4.75
N LEU A 271 2.31 -1.43 3.50
CA LEU A 271 3.36 -1.44 2.47
C LEU A 271 3.87 -0.04 2.17
N LYS A 272 2.98 0.96 2.10
CA LYS A 272 3.37 2.36 1.92
C LYS A 272 4.24 2.87 3.08
N LEU A 273 3.85 2.61 4.33
CA LEU A 273 4.65 3.00 5.50
C LEU A 273 6.01 2.28 5.52
N TYR A 274 6.05 1.00 5.13
CA TYR A 274 7.29 0.23 5.03
C TYR A 274 8.24 0.82 3.96
N GLU A 275 7.69 1.21 2.80
CA GLU A 275 8.45 1.89 1.75
C GLU A 275 9.05 3.21 2.26
N LEU A 276 8.23 4.07 2.88
CA LEU A 276 8.67 5.34 3.43
C LEU A 276 9.77 5.16 4.49
N ARG A 277 9.64 4.15 5.36
CA ARG A 277 10.67 3.79 6.35
C ARG A 277 11.98 3.39 5.69
N THR A 278 11.92 2.57 4.64
CA THR A 278 13.10 2.11 3.90
C THR A 278 13.79 3.29 3.24
N ARG A 279 13.03 4.14 2.53
CA ARG A 279 13.55 5.37 1.91
C ARG A 279 14.15 6.33 2.94
N LEU A 280 13.52 6.50 4.10
CA LEU A 280 14.05 7.34 5.19
C LEU A 280 15.42 6.83 5.66
N SER A 281 15.56 5.51 5.81
CA SER A 281 16.81 4.86 6.21
C SER A 281 17.90 5.04 5.15
N ASP A 282 17.55 4.88 3.87
CA ASP A 282 18.47 5.00 2.74
C ASP A 282 18.87 6.46 2.44
N SER A 283 18.07 7.44 2.88
CA SER A 283 18.31 8.87 2.65
C SER A 283 19.56 9.42 3.35
N ASN A 284 20.14 8.67 4.30
CA ASN A 284 21.28 9.09 5.12
C ASN A 284 21.05 10.48 5.77
N LEU A 285 19.93 10.62 6.50
CA LEU A 285 19.49 11.83 7.22
C LEU A 285 19.14 13.03 6.33
N ARG A 286 19.03 12.84 5.02
CA ARG A 286 18.59 13.89 4.08
C ARG A 286 17.09 14.07 4.08
N ASP A 287 16.35 13.02 4.37
CA ASP A 287 14.90 13.06 4.45
C ASP A 287 14.45 12.93 5.91
N GLU A 288 13.24 13.39 6.18
CA GLU A 288 12.57 13.28 7.46
C GLU A 288 11.09 12.98 7.24
N ILE A 289 10.46 12.37 8.24
CA ILE A 289 9.01 12.29 8.33
C ILE A 289 8.57 13.16 9.51
N VAL A 290 7.54 13.98 9.29
CA VAL A 290 7.02 14.91 10.30
C VAL A 290 5.51 14.78 10.41
N LEU A 291 5.00 14.91 11.62
CA LEU A 291 3.60 15.19 11.89
C LEU A 291 3.40 16.69 11.79
N GLY A 292 2.48 17.12 10.93
CA GLY A 292 2.09 18.52 10.75
C GLY A 292 0.64 18.75 11.16
N ASN A 293 0.33 19.95 11.65
CA ASN A 293 -1.04 20.44 11.81
C ASN A 293 -1.11 21.96 11.57
N TYR A 294 -2.32 22.52 11.63
CA TYR A 294 -2.63 23.93 11.38
C TYR A 294 -2.16 24.35 9.99
N ILE A 295 -2.87 23.89 8.97
CA ILE A 295 -2.54 24.13 7.57
C ILE A 295 -2.79 25.59 7.22
N LEU A 296 -1.75 26.28 6.74
CA LEU A 296 -1.89 27.55 6.04
C LEU A 296 -2.17 27.27 4.56
N GLN A 297 -3.28 27.81 4.05
CA GLN A 297 -3.65 27.69 2.65
C GLN A 297 -3.93 29.05 2.03
N THR A 298 -3.45 29.27 0.81
CA THR A 298 -3.72 30.47 0.02
C THR A 298 -4.88 30.27 -0.94
N ALA A 299 -5.62 31.35 -1.21
CA ALA A 299 -6.61 31.38 -2.28
C ALA A 299 -5.91 31.33 -3.64
N ALA A 300 -6.56 30.70 -4.63
CA ALA A 300 -6.05 30.65 -6.00
C ALA A 300 -5.86 32.03 -6.67
N THR A 301 -6.47 33.08 -6.10
CA THR A 301 -6.31 34.48 -6.56
C THR A 301 -5.03 35.15 -6.06
N LEU A 302 -4.32 34.54 -5.12
CA LEU A 302 -3.04 35.03 -4.64
C LEU A 302 -1.91 34.44 -5.50
N GLU A 303 -0.90 35.25 -5.84
CA GLU A 303 0.30 34.84 -6.59
C GLU A 303 1.28 34.00 -5.74
N ALA A 304 0.74 33.10 -4.92
CA ALA A 304 1.47 32.14 -4.12
C ALA A 304 0.60 30.91 -3.93
N ASP A 305 1.10 29.75 -4.35
CA ASP A 305 0.45 28.46 -4.16
C ASP A 305 1.01 27.80 -2.91
N ILE A 306 0.28 27.94 -1.81
CA ILE A 306 0.71 27.48 -0.48
C ILE A 306 -0.43 26.66 0.12
N LYS A 307 -0.07 25.46 0.56
CA LYS A 307 -0.86 24.57 1.41
C LYS A 307 0.13 23.78 2.27
N TYR A 308 0.39 24.26 3.49
CA TYR A 308 1.50 23.78 4.31
C TYR A 308 1.18 23.76 5.81
N PRO A 309 1.56 22.72 6.58
CA PRO A 309 1.39 22.69 8.03
C PRO A 309 2.30 23.71 8.71
N LEU A 310 1.75 24.46 9.67
CA LEU A 310 2.49 25.46 10.42
C LEU A 310 3.20 24.87 11.64
N LEU A 311 2.59 23.94 12.37
CA LEU A 311 3.26 23.26 13.49
C LEU A 311 3.70 21.88 13.03
N CYS A 312 4.99 21.57 13.18
CA CYS A 312 5.54 20.27 12.80
C CYS A 312 6.36 19.66 13.93
N ARG A 313 6.24 18.34 14.10
CA ARG A 313 7.08 17.53 14.97
C ARG A 313 7.68 16.37 14.19
N THR A 314 8.99 16.15 14.34
CA THR A 314 9.67 15.02 13.68
C THR A 314 9.22 13.70 14.29
N LEU A 315 9.01 12.70 13.43
CA LEU A 315 8.62 11.36 13.81
C LEU A 315 9.74 10.35 13.52
N VAL A 316 9.68 9.22 14.21
CA VAL A 316 10.51 8.03 13.96
C VAL A 316 9.63 6.82 13.70
N PHE A 317 10.12 5.94 12.83
CA PHE A 317 9.50 4.64 12.60
C PHE A 317 10.04 3.61 13.59
N GLU A 318 9.16 2.97 14.34
CA GLU A 318 9.47 1.81 15.17
C GLU A 318 8.77 0.56 14.62
N LEU A 319 9.46 -0.58 14.68
CA LEU A 319 8.84 -1.87 14.39
C LEU A 319 8.38 -2.48 15.70
N GLY A 320 7.14 -2.96 15.74
CA GLY A 320 6.65 -3.68 16.91
C GLY A 320 7.42 -4.99 17.13
N ALA A 321 7.25 -5.59 18.31
CA ALA A 321 8.02 -6.75 18.76
C ALA A 321 7.98 -7.97 17.80
N ASN A 322 6.92 -8.11 17.00
CA ASN A 322 6.76 -9.18 16.03
C ASN A 322 7.20 -8.80 14.59
N ALA A 323 7.75 -7.60 14.39
CA ALA A 323 8.08 -7.00 13.09
C ALA A 323 6.92 -6.91 12.10
N LYS A 324 5.67 -7.14 12.55
CA LYS A 324 4.46 -7.06 11.74
C LYS A 324 3.68 -5.77 11.94
N SER A 325 4.04 -4.95 12.93
CA SER A 325 3.48 -3.60 13.08
C SER A 325 4.53 -2.53 12.86
N ILE A 326 4.11 -1.44 12.22
CA ILE A 326 4.88 -0.21 12.05
C ILE A 326 4.21 0.87 12.87
N GLU A 327 4.98 1.50 13.76
CA GLU A 327 4.52 2.59 14.62
C GLU A 327 5.25 3.87 14.25
N LEU A 328 4.52 4.99 14.18
CA LEU A 328 5.06 6.33 14.01
C LEU A 328 5.01 7.05 15.34
N LYS A 329 6.18 7.32 15.93
CA LYS A 329 6.33 7.94 17.25
C LYS A 329 7.00 9.29 17.17
N ALA A 330 6.80 10.11 18.20
CA ALA A 330 7.55 11.34 18.37
C ALA A 330 9.06 11.05 18.46
N ASP A 331 9.88 11.78 17.69
CA ASP A 331 11.31 11.81 17.95
C ASP A 331 11.56 12.55 19.27
N LEU A 332 12.02 11.82 20.30
CA LEU A 332 12.30 12.38 21.62
C LEU A 332 13.51 13.32 21.61
N ALA A 333 14.38 13.24 20.60
CA ALA A 333 15.51 14.15 20.44
C ALA A 333 15.11 15.46 19.74
N ALA A 334 13.91 15.54 19.17
CA ALA A 334 13.41 16.71 18.47
C ALA A 334 12.30 17.43 19.28
N GLN A 335 12.21 18.74 19.08
CA GLN A 335 11.11 19.58 19.57
C GLN A 335 10.12 19.86 18.44
N SER A 336 8.91 20.25 18.82
CA SER A 336 7.94 20.79 17.87
C SER A 336 8.40 22.16 17.38
N ARG A 337 8.11 22.47 16.10
CA ARG A 337 8.63 23.67 15.44
C ARG A 337 7.59 24.30 14.53
N VAL A 338 7.42 25.61 14.70
CA VAL A 338 6.65 26.44 13.77
C VAL A 338 7.43 26.65 12.47
N GLN A 339 6.81 26.36 11.33
CA GLN A 339 7.36 26.49 9.98
C GLN A 339 7.27 27.95 9.50
N ASN A 340 8.09 28.82 10.08
CA ASN A 340 8.05 30.25 9.79
C ASN A 340 8.47 30.61 8.36
N GLU A 341 9.17 29.72 7.66
CA GLU A 341 9.63 29.95 6.29
C GLU A 341 8.46 30.07 5.31
N VAL A 342 7.31 29.45 5.63
CA VAL A 342 6.08 29.52 4.83
C VAL A 342 5.65 30.98 4.61
N PHE A 343 5.80 31.82 5.64
CA PHE A 343 5.40 33.23 5.55
C PHE A 343 6.29 34.04 4.61
N THR A 344 7.54 33.61 4.39
CA THR A 344 8.45 34.29 3.45
C THR A 344 8.08 34.03 1.99
N ALA A 345 7.30 32.98 1.71
CA ALA A 345 6.81 32.65 0.37
C ALA A 345 5.55 33.44 -0.03
N LEU A 346 4.92 34.13 0.93
CA LEU A 346 3.79 35.01 0.64
C LEU A 346 4.27 36.27 -0.10
N PRO A 347 3.47 36.82 -1.04
CA PRO A 347 3.88 37.99 -1.81
C PRO A 347 4.13 39.21 -0.92
N THR A 348 5.13 40.03 -1.20
CA THR A 348 5.47 41.23 -0.38
C THR A 348 4.31 42.23 -0.25
N LYS A 349 3.40 42.26 -1.24
CA LYS A 349 2.17 43.07 -1.22
C LYS A 349 1.15 42.59 -0.16
N PHE A 350 1.29 41.36 0.30
CA PHE A 350 0.52 40.80 1.40
C PHE A 350 1.18 41.25 2.71
N SER A 351 0.61 42.27 3.36
CA SER A 351 1.20 42.89 4.56
C SER A 351 1.14 41.95 5.77
N ILE A 352 2.20 41.14 5.94
CA ILE A 352 2.33 40.17 7.04
C ILE A 352 2.75 40.87 8.32
N ASN A 353 2.05 40.58 9.41
CA ASN A 353 2.44 40.94 10.76
C ASN A 353 3.40 39.90 11.34
N PHE A 354 4.70 40.09 11.12
CA PHE A 354 5.73 39.17 11.63
C PHE A 354 5.76 39.08 13.17
N ASN A 355 5.29 40.09 13.90
CA ASN A 355 5.21 40.00 15.36
C ASN A 355 4.21 38.92 15.80
N ALA A 356 3.07 38.79 15.11
CA ALA A 356 2.11 37.73 15.40
C ALA A 356 2.71 36.32 15.18
N VAL A 357 3.54 36.17 14.13
CA VAL A 357 4.27 34.91 13.89
C VAL A 357 5.28 34.65 15.00
N GLN A 358 6.04 35.67 15.41
CA GLN A 358 7.05 35.56 16.47
C GLN A 358 6.45 35.23 17.84
N ASP A 359 5.23 35.72 18.14
CA ASP A 359 4.52 35.39 19.38
C ASP A 359 4.30 33.87 19.49
N VAL A 360 3.88 33.21 18.41
CA VAL A 360 3.65 31.75 18.38
C VAL A 360 4.96 30.97 18.35
N VAL A 361 5.97 31.44 17.60
CA VAL A 361 7.29 30.79 17.52
C VAL A 361 8.00 30.76 18.88
N LYS A 362 7.83 31.84 19.67
CA LYS A 362 8.49 31.99 20.98
C LYS A 362 7.70 31.37 22.13
N ASP A 363 6.49 30.87 21.88
CA ASP A 363 5.69 30.22 22.90
C ASP A 363 6.36 28.89 23.32
N PRO A 364 6.78 28.75 24.59
CA PRO A 364 7.39 27.52 25.07
C PRO A 364 6.46 26.31 24.94
N GLN A 365 5.14 26.50 25.12
CA GLN A 365 4.16 25.42 25.04
C GLN A 365 4.10 24.83 23.63
N ILE A 366 4.25 25.66 22.60
CA ILE A 366 4.26 25.23 21.20
C ILE A 366 5.52 24.41 20.88
N ASN A 367 6.67 24.78 21.43
CA ASN A 367 7.93 24.08 21.19
C ASN A 367 8.01 22.74 21.95
N GLU A 368 7.39 22.69 23.13
CA GLU A 368 7.30 21.49 23.97
C GLU A 368 6.15 20.56 23.57
N ALA A 369 5.26 20.99 22.66
CA ALA A 369 4.15 20.19 22.15
C ALA A 369 4.61 18.80 21.72
N GLY A 370 3.95 17.76 22.24
CA GLY A 370 4.14 16.37 21.87
C GLY A 370 3.36 16.01 20.61
N LEU A 371 2.59 14.93 20.65
CA LEU A 371 1.70 14.53 19.55
C LEU A 371 0.27 15.08 19.73
N GLU A 372 -0.05 15.61 20.92
CA GLU A 372 -1.36 16.11 21.30
C GLU A 372 -1.84 17.29 20.44
N PHE A 373 -0.94 18.02 19.79
CA PHE A 373 -1.33 19.08 18.86
C PHE A 373 -2.04 18.57 17.61
N ALA A 374 -1.95 17.27 17.31
CA ALA A 374 -2.64 16.63 16.20
C ALA A 374 -3.91 15.88 16.62
N THR A 375 -4.07 15.56 17.91
CA THR A 375 -5.19 14.75 18.43
C THR A 375 -6.16 15.56 19.29
N THR A 376 -5.79 16.78 19.67
CA THR A 376 -6.58 17.67 20.52
C THR A 376 -6.59 19.11 20.01
N ASP A 377 -7.52 19.90 20.51
CA ASP A 377 -7.67 21.32 20.17
C ASP A 377 -6.79 22.23 21.05
N HIS A 378 -5.84 21.69 21.81
CA HIS A 378 -5.07 22.41 22.83
C HIS A 378 -4.41 23.70 22.31
N PHE A 379 -3.89 23.66 21.07
CA PHE A 379 -3.21 24.80 20.45
C PHE A 379 -4.08 25.58 19.47
N GLN A 380 -5.36 25.23 19.32
CA GLN A 380 -6.27 25.87 18.36
C GLN A 380 -6.36 27.38 18.57
N ALA A 381 -6.53 27.82 19.82
CA ALA A 381 -6.63 29.24 20.14
C ALA A 381 -5.39 30.04 19.71
N SER A 382 -4.19 29.45 19.82
CA SER A 382 -2.94 30.09 19.39
C SER A 382 -2.87 30.28 17.88
N PHE A 383 -3.28 29.27 17.11
CA PHE A 383 -3.29 29.35 15.64
C PHE A 383 -4.46 30.16 15.08
N GLU A 384 -5.61 30.19 15.76
CA GLU A 384 -6.71 31.10 15.45
C GLU A 384 -6.31 32.56 15.67
N ALA A 385 -5.68 32.86 16.81
CA ALA A 385 -5.15 34.19 17.10
C ALA A 385 -4.09 34.62 16.07
N LEU A 386 -3.23 33.69 15.65
CA LEU A 386 -2.29 33.91 14.54
C LEU A 386 -3.03 34.23 13.24
N ALA A 387 -4.01 33.42 12.85
CA ALA A 387 -4.76 33.60 11.60
C ALA A 387 -5.42 34.97 11.50
N ASN A 388 -6.01 35.44 12.60
CA ASN A 388 -6.72 36.72 12.67
C ASN A 388 -5.76 37.93 12.76
N ARG A 389 -4.52 37.74 13.22
CA ARG A 389 -3.51 38.80 13.34
C ARG A 389 -2.47 38.81 12.22
N LEU A 390 -2.41 37.77 11.39
CA LEU A 390 -1.37 37.57 10.39
C LEU A 390 -1.41 38.64 9.30
N ALA A 391 -2.58 38.95 8.73
CA ALA A 391 -2.78 39.97 7.72
C ALA A 391 -4.26 40.41 7.64
N PRO A 392 -4.60 41.56 7.03
CA PRO A 392 -6.00 42.00 6.90
C PRO A 392 -6.93 41.07 6.12
N LYS A 393 -6.36 40.22 5.23
CA LYS A 393 -7.09 39.24 4.42
C LYS A 393 -6.73 37.80 4.79
N SER A 394 -6.37 37.56 6.05
CA SER A 394 -6.22 36.22 6.61
C SER A 394 -7.32 35.93 7.62
N ALA A 395 -7.73 34.66 7.71
CA ALA A 395 -8.77 34.23 8.64
C ALA A 395 -8.53 32.80 9.14
N TRP A 396 -9.07 32.50 10.31
CA TRP A 396 -9.21 31.12 10.78
C TRP A 396 -10.38 30.42 10.08
N SER A 397 -10.28 29.10 9.90
CA SER A 397 -11.39 28.25 9.48
C SER A 397 -11.44 27.00 10.35
N GLU A 398 -12.62 26.67 10.87
CA GLU A 398 -12.84 25.43 11.62
C GLU A 398 -12.89 24.20 10.70
N ASP A 399 -13.35 24.38 9.46
CA ASP A 399 -13.50 23.31 8.48
C ASP A 399 -12.58 23.51 7.27
N LYS A 400 -11.86 22.44 6.92
CA LYS A 400 -11.03 22.34 5.71
C LYS A 400 -11.83 22.49 4.41
N ASN A 401 -13.12 22.18 4.42
CA ASN A 401 -13.98 22.18 3.24
C ASN A 401 -14.65 23.54 2.98
N HIS A 402 -14.73 24.40 4.00
CA HIS A 402 -15.45 25.68 3.95
C HIS A 402 -14.52 26.88 4.19
N LEU A 403 -13.46 26.98 3.39
CA LEU A 403 -12.48 28.05 3.52
C LEU A 403 -13.08 29.42 3.13
N PRO A 404 -12.76 30.52 3.86
CA PRO A 404 -13.38 31.84 3.67
C PRO A 404 -12.90 32.61 2.42
N PHE A 405 -12.41 31.91 1.39
CA PHE A 405 -11.92 32.53 0.16
C PHE A 405 -13.03 33.17 -0.66
N ASN A 406 -14.25 32.64 -0.59
CA ASN A 406 -15.45 33.24 -1.18
C ASN A 406 -15.87 34.54 -0.48
N GLN A 407 -15.40 34.79 0.74
CA GLN A 407 -15.65 36.01 1.51
C GLN A 407 -14.56 37.09 1.27
N GLY A 408 -13.66 36.87 0.30
CA GLY A 408 -12.60 37.81 -0.05
C GLY A 408 -11.32 37.65 0.78
N MET A 409 -11.24 36.66 1.67
CA MET A 409 -9.99 36.27 2.31
C MET A 409 -9.04 35.63 1.29
N GLN A 410 -7.75 35.81 1.51
CA GLN A 410 -6.69 35.31 0.62
C GLN A 410 -5.81 34.25 1.29
N VAL A 411 -5.81 34.20 2.62
CA VAL A 411 -5.09 33.20 3.41
C VAL A 411 -6.04 32.64 4.47
N ALA A 412 -6.05 31.33 4.63
CA ALA A 412 -6.78 30.64 5.69
C ALA A 412 -5.83 29.76 6.50
N ILE A 413 -6.05 29.66 7.81
CA ILE A 413 -5.41 28.67 8.68
C ILE A 413 -6.50 27.78 9.28
N TYR A 414 -6.31 26.46 9.24
CA TYR A 414 -7.29 25.49 9.76
C TYR A 414 -6.61 24.22 10.30
N PRO A 415 -7.21 23.50 11.26
CA PRO A 415 -6.66 22.28 11.79
C PRO A 415 -6.88 21.14 10.78
N ARG A 416 -5.81 20.46 10.41
CA ARG A 416 -5.85 19.23 9.62
C ARG A 416 -4.53 18.45 9.77
N PRO A 417 -4.49 17.46 10.68
CA PRO A 417 -3.31 16.64 10.89
C PRO A 417 -2.84 15.91 9.62
N VAL A 418 -1.54 15.96 9.37
CA VAL A 418 -0.91 15.39 8.17
C VAL A 418 0.44 14.76 8.51
N LEU A 419 0.66 13.54 8.05
CA LEU A 419 1.98 12.93 7.99
C LEU A 419 2.66 13.39 6.70
N LEU A 420 3.87 13.93 6.83
CA LEU A 420 4.60 14.54 5.73
C LEU A 420 6.02 13.97 5.67
N TYR A 421 6.30 13.20 4.63
CA TYR A 421 7.66 12.80 4.26
C TYR A 421 8.26 13.87 3.35
N ARG A 422 9.44 14.38 3.70
CA ARG A 422 10.08 15.51 2.99
C ARG A 422 11.60 15.49 3.15
N LYS A 423 12.30 16.24 2.30
CA LYS A 423 13.70 16.60 2.55
C LYS A 423 13.83 17.41 3.84
N ARG A 424 14.79 17.03 4.67
CA ARG A 424 15.10 17.65 5.95
C ARG A 424 15.49 19.10 5.76
N LEU A 425 14.97 19.95 6.63
CA LEU A 425 15.41 21.33 6.75
C LEU A 425 16.78 21.37 7.43
N LEU A 426 17.83 21.30 6.62
CA LEU A 426 19.16 21.68 7.08
C LEU A 426 19.07 23.19 7.34
N GLY A 427 19.08 23.60 8.61
CA GLY A 427 18.96 25.01 9.05
C GLY A 427 20.14 25.91 8.65
N VAL A 428 20.78 25.62 7.51
CA VAL A 428 21.96 26.28 6.95
C VAL A 428 21.73 27.77 6.81
N GLY A 429 20.55 28.20 6.33
CA GLY A 429 20.23 29.62 6.21
C GLY A 429 20.24 30.37 7.55
N GLN A 430 19.68 29.76 8.61
CA GLN A 430 19.70 30.34 9.95
C GLN A 430 21.10 30.26 10.58
N ALA A 431 21.80 29.14 10.39
CA ALA A 431 23.18 28.98 10.85
C ALA A 431 24.11 30.03 10.23
N ILE A 432 24.01 30.26 8.91
CA ILE A 432 24.76 31.31 8.22
C ILE A 432 24.39 32.69 8.78
N SER A 433 23.11 32.95 9.06
CA SER A 433 22.68 34.24 9.63
C SER A 433 23.28 34.46 11.02
N ASN A 434 23.21 33.46 11.90
CA ASN A 434 23.80 33.51 13.23
C ASN A 434 25.33 33.70 13.17
N ILE A 435 26.00 33.07 12.20
CA ILE A 435 27.44 33.25 11.98
C ILE A 435 27.75 34.69 11.52
N ILE A 436 26.95 35.24 10.60
CA ILE A 436 27.08 36.64 10.16
C ILE A 436 26.93 37.58 11.35
N ASP A 437 25.88 37.41 12.17
CA ASP A 437 25.62 38.24 13.34
C ASP A 437 26.76 38.13 14.36
N ALA A 438 27.24 36.91 14.64
CA ALA A 438 28.34 36.70 15.57
C ALA A 438 29.68 37.30 15.09
N ILE A 439 29.95 37.30 13.78
CA ILE A 439 31.13 37.94 13.19
C ILE A 439 31.00 39.47 13.24
N HIS A 440 29.81 39.98 12.90
CA HIS A 440 29.51 41.41 12.89
C HIS A 440 29.61 42.01 14.31
N ASP A 441 29.00 41.35 15.28
CA ASP A 441 28.97 41.75 16.69
C ASP A 441 30.28 41.41 17.43
N GLN A 442 31.27 40.86 16.72
CA GLN A 442 32.61 40.51 17.23
C GLN A 442 32.58 39.50 18.37
N VAL A 443 31.52 38.69 18.44
CA VAL A 443 31.40 37.56 19.37
C VAL A 443 32.38 36.45 18.99
N ILE A 444 32.63 36.27 17.68
CA ILE A 444 33.51 35.24 17.13
C ILE A 444 34.48 35.89 16.13
N ASP A 445 35.75 35.48 16.17
CA ASP A 445 36.71 35.80 15.11
C ASP A 445 36.52 34.80 13.94
N PRO A 446 36.38 35.25 12.69
CA PRO A 446 36.12 34.34 11.56
C PRO A 446 37.17 33.23 11.46
N PRO A 447 36.78 31.97 11.18
CA PRO A 447 37.76 30.90 10.95
C PRO A 447 38.78 31.27 9.86
N ALA A 448 40.02 30.81 10.01
CA ALA A 448 41.11 31.11 9.08
C ALA A 448 40.76 30.77 7.62
N ALA A 449 39.97 29.71 7.40
CA ALA A 449 39.48 29.31 6.09
C ALA A 449 38.50 30.32 5.46
N LEU A 450 37.73 31.07 6.24
CA LEU A 450 36.90 32.16 5.71
C LEU A 450 37.74 33.41 5.42
N LYS A 451 38.77 33.66 6.24
CA LYS A 451 39.71 34.77 6.00
C LYS A 451 40.49 34.58 4.70
N SER A 452 40.93 33.34 4.41
CA SER A 452 41.70 33.04 3.19
C SER A 452 40.88 33.17 1.89
N LEU A 453 39.55 33.05 1.96
CA LEU A 453 38.67 33.30 0.80
C LEU A 453 38.66 34.78 0.38
N VAL A 454 38.91 35.67 1.33
CA VAL A 454 38.74 37.12 1.16
C VAL A 454 40.08 37.86 1.07
N CYS A 455 41.12 37.33 1.72
CA CYS A 455 42.50 37.85 1.67
C CYS A 455 43.44 36.80 1.04
N PRO A 456 43.72 36.90 -0.28
CA PRO A 456 44.70 36.03 -0.95
C PRO A 456 46.14 36.29 -0.49
N SER A 457 46.41 37.47 0.07
CA SER A 457 47.75 37.99 0.40
C SER A 457 48.40 37.38 1.64
N SER A 458 47.71 36.51 2.39
CA SER A 458 48.28 35.78 3.54
C SER A 458 48.65 34.33 3.23
N LEU A 459 48.43 33.87 1.99
CA LEU A 459 48.72 32.48 1.58
C LEU A 459 50.22 32.20 1.40
N ASP A 460 51.05 33.22 1.17
CA ASP A 460 52.46 33.03 0.80
C ASP A 460 53.43 32.85 1.98
N GLU A 461 53.12 33.30 3.20
CA GLU A 461 54.11 33.27 4.29
C GLU A 461 54.19 31.94 5.06
N SER A 462 53.15 31.09 5.03
CA SER A 462 53.15 29.82 5.81
C SER A 462 53.76 28.62 5.09
N LEU A 463 54.06 28.73 3.79
CA LEU A 463 54.67 27.66 3.00
C LEU A 463 56.20 27.57 3.15
N SER A 464 56.82 28.56 3.79
CA SER A 464 58.27 28.68 3.90
C SER A 464 58.72 28.85 5.35
N SER A 465 58.72 27.77 6.14
CA SER A 465 59.72 27.49 7.21
C SER A 465 59.20 26.57 8.34
N LYS A 466 58.69 25.37 8.05
CA LYS A 466 58.76 24.30 9.05
C LYS A 466 60.02 23.47 8.76
N PRO A 467 60.96 23.31 9.71
CA PRO A 467 62.11 22.44 9.53
C PRO A 467 61.62 21.02 9.21
N LEU A 468 62.40 20.26 8.43
CA LEU A 468 62.06 18.86 8.17
C LEU A 468 61.89 18.12 9.51
N PRO A 469 60.83 17.31 9.67
CA PRO A 469 60.60 16.55 10.90
C PRO A 469 61.81 15.62 11.15
N ASP A 470 62.18 15.48 12.42
CA ASP A 470 63.30 14.63 12.85
C ASP A 470 63.09 13.18 12.42
N LEU A 471 64.17 12.41 12.29
CA LEU A 471 64.11 11.01 11.85
C LEU A 471 63.16 10.17 12.73
N ASN A 472 63.13 10.43 14.04
CA ASN A 472 62.23 9.75 14.98
C ASN A 472 60.75 10.09 14.71
N GLU A 473 60.45 11.35 14.38
CA GLU A 473 59.09 11.79 14.06
C GLU A 473 58.61 11.20 12.71
N ARG A 474 59.54 11.05 11.76
CA ARG A 474 59.26 10.39 10.47
C ARG A 474 59.00 8.90 10.62
N ILE A 475 59.74 8.23 11.51
CA ILE A 475 59.53 6.80 11.83
C ILE A 475 58.19 6.62 12.54
N ALA A 476 57.88 7.47 13.54
CA ALA A 476 56.60 7.44 14.24
C ALA A 476 55.41 7.63 13.27
N ARG A 477 55.48 8.61 12.37
CA ARG A 477 54.42 8.84 11.36
C ARG A 477 54.22 7.66 10.42
N ALA A 478 55.30 7.03 9.96
CA ALA A 478 55.23 5.84 9.12
C ALA A 478 54.62 4.63 9.86
N ALA A 479 54.74 4.59 11.19
CA ALA A 479 54.13 3.60 12.06
C ALA A 479 52.70 3.95 12.52
N GLY A 480 52.17 5.12 12.14
CA GLY A 480 50.82 5.53 12.55
C GLY A 480 50.76 6.25 13.91
N GLU A 481 51.91 6.68 14.45
CA GLU A 481 52.02 7.35 15.76
C GLU A 481 52.48 8.82 15.66
N SER A 482 52.02 9.67 16.59
CA SER A 482 52.43 11.07 16.71
C SER A 482 52.55 11.45 18.18
N GLN A 483 53.55 12.26 18.54
CA GLN A 483 53.71 12.76 19.92
C GLN A 483 52.71 13.86 20.28
N GLN A 484 52.14 14.53 19.28
CA GLN A 484 51.26 15.70 19.47
C GLN A 484 49.77 15.37 19.28
N ILE A 485 49.45 14.20 18.70
CA ILE A 485 48.09 13.81 18.34
C ILE A 485 47.82 12.47 19.02
N LEU A 486 46.87 12.45 19.95
CA LEU A 486 46.55 11.26 20.74
C LEU A 486 45.27 10.64 20.20
N LEU A 487 45.44 9.56 19.43
CA LEU A 487 44.33 8.83 18.84
C LEU A 487 43.97 7.62 19.70
N THR A 488 42.69 7.30 19.80
CA THR A 488 42.16 6.21 20.64
C THR A 488 42.45 4.82 20.09
N GLU A 489 42.64 4.72 18.77
CA GLU A 489 42.87 3.48 18.04
C GLU A 489 43.99 3.66 17.01
N ALA A 490 44.55 2.56 16.51
CA ALA A 490 45.65 2.57 15.54
C ALA A 490 45.26 3.34 14.26
N ALA A 491 46.06 4.36 13.91
CA ALA A 491 45.83 5.18 12.72
C ALA A 491 46.86 4.88 11.65
N ASN A 492 46.49 5.05 10.37
CA ASN A 492 47.48 5.06 9.30
C ASN A 492 48.04 6.49 9.10
N GLU A 493 49.06 6.61 8.26
CA GLU A 493 49.73 7.88 7.97
C GLU A 493 48.76 8.96 7.45
N ASP A 494 47.77 8.56 6.64
CA ASP A 494 46.75 9.48 6.12
C ASP A 494 45.81 10.01 7.21
N GLN A 495 45.38 9.14 8.14
CA GLN A 495 44.54 9.53 9.28
C GLN A 495 45.28 10.46 10.25
N LEU A 496 46.57 10.21 10.49
CA LEU A 496 47.43 11.13 11.23
C LEU A 496 47.57 12.48 10.51
N ARG A 497 47.74 12.47 9.19
CA ARG A 497 47.86 13.68 8.39
C ARG A 497 46.57 14.50 8.42
N ILE A 498 45.41 13.85 8.39
CA ILE A 498 44.10 14.50 8.57
C ILE A 498 44.05 15.19 9.93
N ALA A 499 44.40 14.49 11.02
CA ALA A 499 44.43 15.06 12.36
C ALA A 499 45.39 16.25 12.48
N GLN A 500 46.57 16.16 11.86
CA GLN A 500 47.55 17.25 11.85
C GLN A 500 47.07 18.47 11.05
N MET A 501 46.43 18.26 9.91
CA MET A 501 45.85 19.37 9.14
C MET A 501 44.75 20.07 9.94
N LEU A 502 43.92 19.32 10.67
CA LEU A 502 42.87 19.87 11.53
C LEU A 502 43.46 20.65 12.72
N SER A 503 44.51 20.15 13.37
CA SER A 503 45.17 20.87 14.47
C SER A 503 45.88 22.15 14.01
N GLU A 504 46.28 22.22 12.73
CA GLU A 504 46.78 23.43 12.08
C GLU A 504 45.67 24.40 11.63
N GLY A 505 44.40 24.11 11.95
CA GLY A 505 43.26 24.96 11.58
C GLY A 505 42.88 24.90 10.10
N LYS A 506 43.31 23.86 9.37
CA LYS A 506 42.96 23.64 7.97
C LYS A 506 41.68 22.81 7.87
N ASN A 507 40.86 23.11 6.86
CA ASN A 507 39.69 22.31 6.53
C ASN A 507 40.10 21.11 5.67
N VAL A 508 39.66 19.91 6.03
CA VAL A 508 39.99 18.67 5.33
C VAL A 508 38.72 17.95 4.89
N ILE A 509 38.67 17.53 3.63
CA ILE A 509 37.59 16.68 3.11
C ILE A 509 38.13 15.25 2.95
N VAL A 510 37.52 14.29 3.65
CA VAL A 510 37.96 12.89 3.64
C VAL A 510 37.09 12.06 2.70
N LEU A 511 37.62 11.79 1.51
CA LEU A 511 37.00 10.94 0.49
C LEU A 511 37.66 9.56 0.46
N GLY A 512 36.88 8.51 0.21
CA GLY A 512 37.36 7.13 0.29
C GLY A 512 36.23 6.12 0.02
N PRO A 513 36.51 4.95 -0.56
CA PRO A 513 35.55 3.87 -0.76
C PRO A 513 34.85 3.41 0.54
N PRO A 514 33.66 2.79 0.48
CA PRO A 514 33.05 2.17 1.65
C PRO A 514 33.99 1.12 2.26
N GLY A 515 34.12 1.11 3.60
CA GLY A 515 35.00 0.19 4.34
C GLY A 515 36.42 0.70 4.61
N THR A 516 36.85 1.85 4.08
CA THR A 516 38.23 2.35 4.27
C THR A 516 38.45 3.15 5.57
N GLY A 517 37.79 2.74 6.67
CA GLY A 517 38.08 3.30 8.00
C GLY A 517 37.64 4.75 8.25
N LYS A 518 36.63 5.29 7.53
CA LYS A 518 36.09 6.64 7.80
C LYS A 518 35.54 6.79 9.21
N THR A 519 34.72 5.82 9.64
CA THR A 519 34.15 5.79 11.00
C THR A 519 35.26 5.72 12.05
N HIS A 520 36.29 4.94 11.77
CA HIS A 520 37.49 4.83 12.60
C HIS A 520 38.26 6.16 12.67
N THR A 521 38.37 6.87 11.54
CA THR A 521 38.97 8.20 11.47
C THR A 521 38.18 9.21 12.31
N ILE A 522 36.84 9.18 12.24
CA ILE A 522 35.96 10.05 13.05
C ILE A 522 36.15 9.75 14.55
N ALA A 523 36.15 8.47 14.95
CA ALA A 523 36.36 8.08 16.34
C ALA A 523 37.71 8.57 16.89
N ASN A 524 38.78 8.37 16.10
CA ASN A 524 40.13 8.83 16.43
C ASN A 524 40.21 10.36 16.57
N LEU A 525 39.61 11.11 15.65
CA LEU A 525 39.56 12.58 15.74
C LEU A 525 38.74 13.06 16.94
N MET A 526 37.64 12.38 17.29
CA MET A 526 36.86 12.70 18.49
C MET A 526 37.64 12.47 19.78
N GLY A 527 38.52 11.46 19.81
CA GLY A 527 39.42 11.21 20.94
C GLY A 527 40.48 12.30 21.14
N ASP A 528 40.96 12.91 20.04
CA ASP A 528 41.98 13.97 20.08
C ASP A 528 41.40 15.35 20.44
N LEU A 529 40.18 15.66 20.02
CA LEU A 529 39.48 16.93 20.29
C LEU A 529 39.54 17.41 21.75
N PRO A 530 39.23 16.59 22.78
CA PRO A 530 39.27 17.03 24.18
C PRO A 530 40.69 17.33 24.71
N VAL A 531 41.75 16.87 24.05
CA VAL A 531 43.14 17.11 24.46
C VAL A 531 43.64 18.49 24.00
N ASN A 532 43.11 19.00 22.88
CA ASN A 532 43.54 20.24 22.23
C ASN A 532 42.67 21.48 22.55
N VAL A 533 41.67 21.37 23.43
CA VAL A 533 40.94 22.54 23.97
C VAL A 533 41.76 23.17 25.11
N LYS A 534 42.63 24.12 24.77
CA LYS A 534 43.23 25.07 25.71
C LYS A 534 43.22 26.49 25.16
#